data_AF-A0A497TAW6-F1
#
_entry.id   AF-A0A497TAW6-F1
#
_cell.length_a   1.000
_cell.length_b   1.000
_cell.length_c   1.000
_cell.angle_alpha   90.00
_cell.angle_beta   90.00
_cell.angle_gamma   90.00
#
_symmetry.space_group_name_H-M   'P 1'
#
loop_
_entity.id
_entity.type
_entity.pdbx_description
1 polymer ?
#
loop_
_entity_poly.entity_id
_entity_poly.type
_entity_poly.pdbx_seq_one_letter_code
_entity_poly.pdbx_strand_id
1 'polypeptide(L)'
;MDILKRIEKLREAGAHFSCLSVIDLGDSFEIVYHFLLKGKPKDLVVKVGKQEKVRTISQIFPSAELYEREAWELFGIKFEGIRLKRLFLPENWPEGRYPLRKDSG
;
A
#
# COMPACT_ATOMS: atom_id res chain seq x y z
N MET A 1 9.02 -0.75 14.35
CA MET A 1 7.95 -1.68 14.78
C MET A 1 7.52 -2.46 13.55
N ASP A 2 7.60 -3.78 13.57
CA ASP A 2 7.38 -4.62 12.38
C ASP A 2 5.90 -4.63 11.97
N ILE A 3 5.59 -4.08 10.80
CA ILE A 3 4.23 -4.03 10.24
C ILE A 3 3.63 -5.43 10.13
N LEU A 4 4.43 -6.43 9.76
CA LEU A 4 3.96 -7.80 9.53
C LEU A 4 3.40 -8.41 10.81
N LYS A 5 4.06 -8.21 11.96
CA LYS A 5 3.56 -8.66 13.26
C LYS A 5 2.20 -8.05 13.63
N ARG A 6 1.91 -6.82 13.19
CA ARG A 6 0.61 -6.18 13.44
C ARG A 6 -0.47 -6.76 12.53
N ILE A 7 -0.12 -7.03 11.28
CA ILE A 7 -1.00 -7.65 10.28
C ILE A 7 -1.33 -9.10 10.65
N GLU A 8 -0.34 -9.88 11.12
CA GLU A 8 -0.54 -11.25 11.61
C GLU A 8 -1.56 -11.29 12.74
N LYS A 9 -1.40 -10.40 13.74
CA LYS A 9 -2.38 -10.28 14.84
C LYS A 9 -3.78 -9.93 14.36
N LEU A 10 -3.91 -9.09 13.32
CA LEU A 10 -5.21 -8.77 12.73
C LEU A 10 -5.82 -10.00 12.04
N ARG A 11 -5.01 -10.76 11.27
CA ARG A 11 -5.46 -12.01 10.64
C ARG A 11 -5.91 -13.03 11.68
N GLU A 12 -5.12 -13.25 12.73
CA GLU A 12 -5.45 -14.16 13.84
C GLU A 12 -6.74 -13.75 14.56
N ALA A 13 -7.00 -12.45 14.68
CA ALA A 13 -8.23 -11.93 15.25
C ALA A 13 -9.47 -12.10 14.34
N GLY A 14 -9.29 -12.58 13.10
CA GLY A 14 -10.36 -12.77 12.11
C GLY A 14 -10.66 -11.50 11.30
N ALA A 15 -9.65 -10.64 11.06
CA ALA A 15 -9.81 -9.49 10.19
C ALA A 15 -9.83 -9.89 8.71
N HIS A 16 -10.67 -9.22 7.93
CA HIS A 16 -10.67 -9.28 6.47
C HIS A 16 -10.06 -8.00 5.91
N PHE A 17 -9.09 -8.12 5.00
CA PHE A 17 -8.58 -6.98 4.27
C PHE A 17 -9.62 -6.49 3.25
N SER A 18 -9.89 -5.19 3.24
CA SER A 18 -10.89 -4.56 2.37
C SER A 18 -10.24 -3.83 1.21
N CYS A 19 -9.44 -2.81 1.50
CA CYS A 19 -8.74 -1.99 0.51
C CYS A 19 -7.55 -1.27 1.15
N LEU A 20 -6.76 -0.60 0.32
CA LEU A 20 -5.68 0.28 0.74
C LEU A 20 -5.89 1.66 0.13
N SER A 21 -5.59 2.70 0.90
CA SER A 21 -5.51 4.07 0.42
C SER A 21 -4.15 4.67 0.70
N VAL A 22 -3.76 5.66 -0.10
CA VAL A 22 -2.49 6.39 0.03
C VAL A 22 -2.79 7.87 0.14
N ILE A 23 -2.17 8.51 1.12
CA ILE A 23 -2.21 9.96 1.31
C ILE A 23 -0.79 10.50 1.11
N ASP A 24 -0.63 11.43 0.17
CA ASP A 24 0.61 12.18 0.00
C ASP A 24 0.66 13.36 0.99
N LEU A 25 1.58 13.33 1.95
CA LEU A 25 1.79 14.40 2.94
C LEU A 25 2.76 15.49 2.44
N GLY A 26 3.30 15.34 1.24
CA GLY A 26 4.33 16.22 0.67
C GLY A 26 5.72 15.63 0.88
N ASP A 27 6.18 15.53 2.12
CA ASP A 27 7.50 14.97 2.47
C ASP A 27 7.51 13.44 2.63
N SER A 28 6.32 12.84 2.74
CA SER A 28 6.10 11.44 3.10
C SER A 28 4.74 10.95 2.59
N PHE A 29 4.49 9.67 2.74
CA PHE A 29 3.20 9.04 2.47
C PHE A 29 2.62 8.45 3.74
N GLU A 30 1.30 8.41 3.82
CA GLU A 30 0.58 7.50 4.71
C GLU A 30 -0.12 6.44 3.88
N ILE A 31 0.18 5.19 4.17
CA ILE A 31 -0.53 4.03 3.64
C ILE A 31 -1.53 3.61 4.71
N VAL A 32 -2.81 3.61 4.36
CA VAL A 32 -3.88 3.14 5.24
C VAL A 32 -4.39 1.81 4.71
N TYR A 33 -4.14 0.75 5.47
CA TYR A 33 -4.72 -0.56 5.21
C TYR A 33 -6.04 -0.67 5.95
N HIS A 34 -7.13 -0.82 5.20
CA HIS A 34 -8.49 -0.92 5.73
C HIS A 34 -8.88 -2.38 5.94
N PHE A 35 -9.34 -2.71 7.14
CA PHE A 35 -9.83 -4.04 7.49
C PHE A 35 -11.24 -4.00 8.06
N LEU A 36 -11.94 -5.11 7.95
CA LEU A 36 -13.15 -5.41 8.71
C LEU A 36 -12.83 -6.47 9.75
N LEU A 37 -13.01 -6.14 11.03
CA LEU A 37 -12.83 -7.06 12.14
C LEU A 37 -14.16 -7.22 12.88
N LYS A 38 -14.76 -8.41 12.80
CA LYS A 38 -16.05 -8.73 13.42
C LYS A 38 -17.14 -7.69 13.07
N GLY A 39 -17.20 -7.32 11.78
CA GLY A 39 -18.17 -6.35 11.26
C GLY A 39 -17.87 -4.88 11.57
N LYS A 40 -16.73 -4.57 12.21
CA LYS A 40 -16.32 -3.19 12.52
C LYS A 40 -15.10 -2.78 11.70
N PRO A 41 -15.05 -1.55 11.15
CA PRO A 41 -13.87 -1.04 10.50
C PRO A 41 -12.67 -1.00 11.45
N LYS A 42 -11.51 -1.37 10.94
CA LYS A 42 -10.24 -1.30 11.65
C LYS A 42 -9.14 -0.91 10.67
N ASP A 43 -8.58 0.26 10.87
CA ASP A 43 -7.51 0.76 10.01
C ASP A 43 -6.14 0.57 10.64
N LEU A 44 -5.15 0.31 9.77
CA LEU A 44 -3.75 0.32 10.09
C LEU A 44 -3.05 1.37 9.24
N VAL A 45 -2.62 2.46 9.89
CA VAL A 45 -1.86 3.53 9.24
C VAL A 45 -0.36 3.28 9.38
N VAL A 46 0.35 3.47 8.28
CA VAL A 46 1.81 3.36 8.18
C VAL A 46 2.33 4.59 7.48
N LYS A 47 3.15 5.37 8.18
CA LYS A 47 3.89 6.49 7.58
C LYS A 47 5.16 5.95 6.92
N VAL A 48 5.43 6.41 5.70
CA VAL A 48 6.49 5.89 4.82
C VAL A 48 7.21 7.07 4.16
N GLY A 49 8.54 7.10 4.21
CA GLY A 49 9.32 8.10 3.47
C GLY A 49 9.21 7.92 1.95
N LYS A 50 9.39 9.00 1.16
CA LYS A 50 9.29 8.96 -0.32
C LYS A 50 10.19 7.92 -1.01
N GLN A 51 11.30 7.55 -0.36
CA GLN A 51 12.28 6.57 -0.86
C GLN A 51 12.35 5.29 0.00
N GLU A 52 11.54 5.23 1.06
CA GLU A 52 11.49 4.08 1.95
C GLU A 52 10.79 2.92 1.25
N LYS A 53 11.23 1.71 1.57
CA LYS A 53 10.62 0.48 1.09
C LYS A 53 9.75 -0.13 2.18
N VAL A 54 8.58 -0.62 1.78
CA VAL A 54 7.61 -1.24 2.68
C VAL A 54 7.54 -2.74 2.36
N ARG A 55 7.52 -3.60 3.38
CA ARG A 55 7.27 -5.02 3.16
C ARG A 55 5.81 -5.24 2.78
N THR A 56 5.59 -5.99 1.70
CA THR A 56 4.25 -6.38 1.28
C THR A 56 3.50 -7.12 2.39
N ILE A 57 2.21 -6.84 2.53
CA ILE A 57 1.31 -7.64 3.38
C ILE A 57 0.67 -8.78 2.59
N SER A 58 0.91 -8.89 1.28
CA SER A 58 0.30 -9.89 0.40
C SER A 58 0.61 -11.33 0.82
N GLN A 59 1.75 -11.55 1.50
CA GLN A 59 2.11 -12.83 2.11
C GLN A 59 1.12 -13.28 3.20
N ILE A 60 0.38 -12.33 3.81
CA ILE A 60 -0.64 -12.59 4.84
C ILE A 60 -2.05 -12.44 4.24
N PHE A 61 -2.26 -11.42 3.42
CA PHE A 61 -3.52 -11.10 2.74
C PHE A 61 -3.28 -10.99 1.23
N PRO A 62 -3.40 -12.08 0.45
CA PRO A 62 -3.07 -12.07 -0.98
C PRO A 62 -3.79 -10.99 -1.81
N SER A 63 -5.01 -10.62 -1.42
CA SER A 63 -5.77 -9.54 -2.06
C SER A 63 -5.12 -8.16 -1.97
N ALA A 64 -4.17 -7.94 -1.06
CA ALA A 64 -3.45 -6.68 -0.94
C ALA A 64 -2.48 -6.41 -2.10
N GLU A 65 -2.00 -7.44 -2.81
CA GLU A 65 -1.02 -7.27 -3.89
C GLU A 65 -1.52 -6.29 -4.96
N LEU A 66 -2.80 -6.38 -5.34
CA LEU A 66 -3.39 -5.50 -6.36
C LEU A 66 -3.29 -4.02 -5.95
N TYR A 67 -3.62 -3.71 -4.69
CA TYR A 67 -3.60 -2.35 -4.18
C TYR A 67 -2.18 -1.84 -3.89
N GLU A 68 -1.27 -2.71 -3.48
CA GLU A 68 0.15 -2.35 -3.33
C GLU A 68 0.78 -2.06 -4.69
N ARG A 69 0.37 -2.77 -5.75
CA ARG A 69 0.77 -2.47 -7.13
C ARG A 69 0.16 -1.16 -7.64
N GLU A 70 -1.09 -0.88 -7.32
CA GLU A 70 -1.71 0.42 -7.59
C GLU A 70 -0.95 1.57 -6.92
N ALA A 71 -0.64 1.43 -5.63
CA ALA A 71 0.14 2.40 -4.86
C ALA A 71 1.56 2.59 -5.43
N TRP A 72 2.19 1.52 -5.90
CA TRP A 72 3.46 1.61 -6.62
C TRP A 72 3.31 2.36 -7.95
N GLU A 73 2.31 2.04 -8.74
CA GLU A 73 2.15 2.61 -10.09
C GLU A 73 1.73 4.08 -10.06
N LEU A 74 0.81 4.46 -9.16
CA LEU A 74 0.23 5.80 -9.10
C LEU A 74 0.98 6.76 -8.17
N PHE A 75 1.65 6.23 -7.13
CA PHE A 75 2.40 7.02 -6.15
C PHE A 75 3.88 6.64 -6.07
N GLY A 76 4.38 5.65 -6.80
CA GLY A 76 5.80 5.27 -6.77
C GLY A 76 6.28 4.69 -5.44
N ILE A 77 5.37 4.20 -4.59
CA ILE A 77 5.73 3.57 -3.32
C ILE A 77 6.39 2.20 -3.60
N LYS A 78 7.53 1.93 -2.95
CA LYS A 78 8.31 0.72 -3.19
C LYS A 78 7.90 -0.39 -2.22
N PHE A 79 7.37 -1.49 -2.74
CA PHE A 79 7.03 -2.67 -1.96
C PHE A 79 8.05 -3.81 -2.16
N GLU A 80 8.51 -4.41 -1.08
CA GLU A 80 9.38 -5.60 -1.09
C GLU A 80 8.55 -6.88 -0.99
N GLY A 81 8.92 -7.90 -1.76
CA GLY A 81 8.28 -9.22 -1.72
C GLY A 81 7.21 -9.47 -2.79
N ILE A 82 6.94 -8.48 -3.67
CA ILE A 82 6.03 -8.63 -4.82
C ILE A 82 6.71 -8.26 -6.13
N ARG A 83 6.26 -8.87 -7.23
CA ARG A 83 6.70 -8.49 -8.58
C ARG A 83 5.85 -7.31 -9.04
N LEU A 84 6.51 -6.18 -9.27
CA LEU A 84 5.85 -4.95 -9.71
C LEU A 84 5.65 -4.99 -11.24
N LYS A 85 4.40 -4.92 -11.67
CA LYS A 85 4.00 -4.78 -13.07
C LYS A 85 2.84 -3.79 -13.14
N ARG A 86 2.87 -2.91 -14.15
CA ARG A 86 1.82 -1.91 -14.43
C ARG A 86 0.45 -2.57 -14.55
N LEU A 87 -0.57 -1.89 -14.04
CA LEU A 87 -1.98 -2.30 -14.00
C LEU A 87 -2.86 -1.29 -14.74
N PHE A 88 -2.64 0.00 -14.51
CA PHE A 88 -3.54 1.07 -14.94
C PHE A 88 -2.91 2.00 -15.97
N LEU A 89 -1.63 2.33 -15.82
CA LEU A 89 -0.98 3.31 -16.67
C LEU A 89 -0.58 2.68 -18.01
N PRO A 90 -0.74 3.41 -19.13
CA PRO A 90 -0.27 2.97 -20.42
C PRO A 90 1.21 2.55 -20.39
N GLU A 91 1.61 1.63 -21.27
CA GLU A 91 3.00 1.18 -21.35
C GLU A 91 3.97 2.33 -21.71
N ASN A 92 3.50 3.32 -22.47
CA ASN A 92 4.27 4.51 -22.83
C ASN A 92 4.22 5.62 -21.76
N TRP A 93 3.61 5.40 -20.59
CA TRP A 93 3.63 6.38 -19.52
C TRP A 93 5.08 6.65 -19.06
N PRO A 94 5.49 7.93 -18.92
CA PRO A 94 6.87 8.26 -18.58
C PRO A 94 7.31 7.63 -17.25
N GLU A 95 8.50 7.05 -17.23
CA GLU A 95 9.07 6.51 -16.01
C GLU A 95 9.29 7.60 -14.95
N GLY A 96 9.06 7.25 -13.69
CA GLY A 96 9.20 8.19 -12.56
C GLY A 96 8.12 9.27 -12.48
N ARG A 97 7.11 9.27 -13.36
CA ARG A 97 5.93 10.14 -13.26
C ARG A 97 4.79 9.40 -12.57
N TYR A 98 4.30 9.96 -11.48
CA TYR A 98 3.33 9.33 -10.59
C TYR A 98 2.11 10.24 -10.43
N PRO A 99 1.03 10.04 -11.20
CA PRO A 99 -0.02 11.05 -11.38
C PRO A 99 -0.76 11.47 -10.10
N LEU A 100 -0.71 10.66 -9.03
CA LEU A 100 -1.37 10.97 -7.77
C LEU A 100 -0.45 11.60 -6.71
N ARG A 101 0.83 11.84 -7.03
CA ARG A 101 1.69 12.61 -6.12
C ARG A 101 1.44 14.10 -6.23
N LYS A 102 1.57 14.79 -5.10
CA LYS A 102 1.44 16.25 -5.02
C LYS A 102 2.57 17.01 -5.74
N ASP A 103 3.73 16.40 -5.87
CA ASP A 103 4.92 16.95 -6.53
C ASP A 103 4.97 16.66 -8.04
N SER A 104 3.91 16.06 -8.62
CA SER A 104 3.89 15.67 -10.03
C SER A 104 3.51 16.77 -11.02
N GLY A 105 3.54 18.04 -10.58
CA GLY A 105 3.41 19.24 -11.42
C GLY A 105 4.76 19.80 -11.83
#